data_AF-A0A3C0RBZ6-F1
#
_entry.id   AF-A0A3C0RBZ6-F1
#
_cell.length_a   1.000
_cell.length_b   1.000
_cell.length_c   1.000
_cell.angle_alpha   90.00
_cell.angle_beta   90.00
_cell.angle_gamma   90.00
#
_symmetry.space_group_name_H-M   'P 1'
#
loop_
_entity.id
_entity.type
_entity.pdbx_description
1 polymer ?
#
loop_
_entity_poly.entity_id
_entity_poly.type
_entity_poly.pdbx_seq_one_letter_code
_entity_poly.pdbx_strand_id
1 'polypeptide(L)' 'MTKFPDQIKTIPNLTWLSLNDNEFTDLSFIDSRLKKLETLYLYSNKVKSISNETRFLGNLKELLIFG' A
#
# COMPACT_ATOMS: atom_id res chain seq x y z
N MET A 1 -8.53 10.75 7.31
CA MET A 1 -7.63 10.21 6.27
C MET A 1 -6.22 10.29 6.79
N THR A 2 -5.58 9.14 6.99
CA THR A 2 -4.19 9.07 7.43
C THR A 2 -3.27 9.58 6.32
N LYS A 3 -2.29 10.42 6.67
CA LYS A 3 -1.26 10.87 5.73
C LYS A 3 -0.17 9.78 5.63
N PHE A 4 0.07 9.29 4.42
CA PHE A 4 1.18 8.37 4.17
C PHE A 4 2.53 9.11 4.26
N PRO A 5 3.51 8.64 5.07
CA PRO A 5 4.85 9.24 5.11
C PRO A 5 5.63 8.92 3.82
N ASP A 6 5.80 9.93 2.95
CA ASP A 6 6.40 9.73 1.62
C ASP A 6 7.83 9.17 1.67
N GLN A 7 8.54 9.39 2.78
CA GLN A 7 9.87 8.83 3.02
C GLN A 7 9.89 7.29 3.02
N ILE A 8 8.80 6.60 3.40
CA ILE A 8 8.73 5.13 3.38
C ILE A 8 8.99 4.59 1.97
N LYS A 9 8.56 5.30 0.92
CA LYS A 9 8.75 4.91 -0.48
C LYS A 9 10.22 4.96 -0.93
N THR A 10 11.07 5.64 -0.15
CA THR A 10 12.50 5.77 -0.45
C THR A 10 13.34 4.68 0.20
N ILE A 11 12.73 3.84 1.06
CA ILE A 11 13.44 2.72 1.72
C ILE A 11 13.92 1.74 0.64
N PRO A 12 15.23 1.51 0.54
CA PRO A 12 15.77 0.58 -0.44
C PRO A 12 15.27 -0.84 -0.13
N ASN A 13 14.78 -1.54 -1.15
CA ASN A 13 14.33 -2.93 -1.05
C ASN A 13 13.14 -3.16 -0.09
N LEU A 14 12.25 -2.17 0.07
CA LEU A 14 10.99 -2.40 0.77
C LEU A 14 10.14 -3.44 0.02
N THR A 15 10.01 -4.64 0.59
CA THR A 15 9.23 -5.75 0.03
C THR A 15 7.96 -6.04 0.84
N TRP A 16 7.92 -5.65 2.12
CA TRP A 16 6.78 -5.88 3.01
C TRP A 16 6.38 -4.58 3.69
N LEU A 17 5.09 -4.25 3.65
CA LEU A 17 4.53 -3.04 4.25
C LEU A 17 3.18 -3.36 4.90
N SER A 18 3.09 -3.14 6.22
CA SER A 18 1.82 -3.17 6.95
C SER A 18 1.42 -1.76 7.36
N LEU A 19 0.18 -1.41 7.02
CA LEU A 19 -0.50 -0.16 7.34
C LEU A 19 -1.85 -0.46 8.01
N ASN A 20 -1.93 -1.59 8.72
CA ASN A 20 -3.15 -2.04 9.39
C ASN A 20 -3.63 -0.98 10.41
N ASP A 21 -4.93 -1.00 10.71
CA ASP A 21 -5.55 -0.17 11.76
C ASP A 21 -5.30 1.34 11.56
N ASN A 22 -5.51 1.81 10.33
CA ASN A 22 -5.38 3.21 9.95
C ASN A 22 -6.67 3.73 9.29
N GLU A 23 -6.64 4.97 8.80
CA GLU A 23 -7.78 5.58 8.12
C GLU A 23 -7.54 5.82 6.61
N PHE A 24 -6.84 4.90 5.93
CA PHE A 24 -6.71 4.99 4.47
C PHE A 24 -8.07 4.70 3.81
N THR A 25 -8.50 5.60 2.93
CA THR A 25 -9.78 5.49 2.19
C THR A 25 -9.60 4.97 0.76
N ASP A 26 -8.37 5.08 0.25
CA ASP A 26 -7.97 4.71 -1.10
C ASP A 26 -6.49 4.33 -1.11
N LEU A 27 -5.99 3.99 -2.30
CA LEU A 27 -4.61 3.59 -2.54
C LEU A 27 -3.78 4.69 -3.23
N SER A 28 -4.17 5.97 -3.11
CA SER A 28 -3.49 7.11 -3.76
C SER A 28 -2.04 7.30 -3.31
N PHE A 29 -1.65 6.72 -2.17
CA PHE A 29 -0.26 6.71 -1.73
C PHE A 29 0.62 5.78 -2.58
N ILE A 30 0.06 4.86 -3.37
CA ILE A 30 0.82 3.93 -4.20
C ILE A 30 1.32 4.63 -5.46
N ASP A 31 2.63 4.53 -5.70
CA ASP A 31 3.27 4.99 -6.93
C ASP A 31 4.45 4.07 -7.31
N SER A 32 5.14 4.39 -8.41
CA SER A 32 6.21 3.56 -8.99
C SER A 32 7.41 3.30 -8.06
N ARG A 33 7.55 4.05 -6.97
CA ARG A 33 8.62 3.83 -5.98
C ARG A 33 8.40 2.57 -5.15
N LEU A 34 7.14 2.14 -4.99
CA LEU A 34 6.77 0.90 -4.31
C LEU A 34 6.83 -0.35 -5.21
N LYS A 35 7.43 -0.25 -6.40
CA LYS A 35 7.49 -1.37 -7.38
C LYS A 35 8.11 -2.67 -6.87
N LYS A 36 8.92 -2.62 -5.80
CA LYS A 36 9.55 -3.80 -5.19
C LYS A 36 8.67 -4.49 -4.14
N LEU A 37 7.53 -3.90 -3.79
CA LEU A 37 6.66 -4.43 -2.76
C LEU A 37 6.07 -5.77 -3.19
N GLU A 38 6.19 -6.76 -2.33
CA GLU A 38 5.67 -8.11 -2.51
C GLU A 38 4.44 -8.36 -1.64
N THR A 39 4.36 -7.71 -0.48
CA THR A 39 3.24 -7.82 0.46
C THR A 39 2.79 -6.44 0.94
N LEU A 40 1.49 -6.17 0.82
CA LEU A 40 0.84 -4.97 1.35
C LEU A 40 -0.37 -5.34 2.22
N TYR A 41 -0.31 -5.00 3.49
CA TYR A 41 -1.42 -5.18 4.43
C TYR A 41 -2.05 -3.85 4.82
N LEU A 42 -3.37 -3.80 4.70
CA LEU A 42 -4.25 -2.65 4.95
C LEU A 42 -5.50 -3.09 5.73
N TYR A 43 -5.44 -4.19 6.49
CA TYR A 43 -6.55 -4.66 7.35
C TYR A 43 -7.02 -3.54 8.29
N SER A 44 -8.32 -3.49 8.63
CA SER A 44 -8.92 -2.41 9.42
C SER A 44 -8.71 -0.99 8.87
N ASN A 45 -8.68 -0.81 7.55
CA ASN A 45 -8.77 0.51 6.90
C ASN A 45 -10.16 0.75 6.29
N LYS A 46 -10.34 1.88 5.61
CA LYS A 46 -11.60 2.28 4.95
C LYS A 46 -11.52 2.16 3.42
N VAL A 47 -10.57 1.37 2.91
CA VAL A 47 -10.36 1.14 1.47
C VAL A 47 -11.50 0.27 0.93
N LYS A 48 -12.33 0.83 0.04
CA LYS A 48 -13.51 0.13 -0.50
C LYS A 48 -13.27 -0.59 -1.82
N SER A 49 -12.21 -0.22 -2.54
CA SER A 49 -11.93 -0.75 -3.86
C SER A 49 -10.43 -0.76 -4.13
N ILE A 50 -10.02 -1.72 -4.97
CA ILE A 50 -8.70 -1.73 -5.58
C ILE A 50 -8.76 -0.73 -6.74
N SER A 51 -7.88 0.26 -6.71
CA SER A 51 -7.80 1.32 -7.72
C SER A 51 -6.61 1.10 -8.66
N ASN A 52 -6.57 1.86 -9.77
CA ASN A 52 -5.59 1.66 -10.85
C ASN A 52 -4.13 1.85 -10.40
N GLU A 53 -3.88 2.51 -9.27
CA GLU A 53 -2.57 2.71 -8.65
C GLU A 53 -1.87 1.37 -8.35
N THR A 54 -2.61 0.28 -8.14
CA THR A 54 -2.01 -1.07 -8.00
C THR A 54 -1.20 -1.53 -9.20
N ARG A 55 -1.37 -0.91 -10.38
CA ARG A 55 -0.51 -1.12 -11.55
C ARG A 55 0.98 -0.88 -11.28
N PHE A 56 1.33 -0.10 -10.26
CA PHE A 56 2.71 0.19 -9.89
C PHE A 56 3.35 -0.93 -9.04
N LEU A 57 2.54 -1.81 -8.46
CA LEU A 57 3.00 -2.91 -7.61
C LEU A 57 3.33 -4.16 -8.43
N GLY A 58 4.32 -4.05 -9.34
CA GLY A 58 4.63 -5.11 -10.30
C GLY A 58 5.12 -6.44 -9.71
N ASN A 59 5.57 -6.45 -8.45
CA ASN A 59 6.05 -7.63 -7.74
C ASN A 59 5.08 -8.15 -6.67
N LEU A 60 3.89 -7.57 -6.55
CA LEU A 60 2.96 -7.89 -5.47
C LEU A 60 2.47 -9.34 -5.57
N LYS A 61 2.61 -10.07 -4.48
CA LYS A 61 2.13 -11.45 -4.31
C LYS A 61 0.92 -11.50 -3.39
N GLU A 62 0.85 -10.58 -2.44
CA GLU A 62 -0.18 -10.57 -1.42
C GLU A 62 -0.68 -9.15 -1.13
N LEU A 63 -2.00 -8.98 -1.18
CA LEU A 63 -2.71 -7.75 -0.85
C LEU A 63 -3.88 -8.07 0.07
N LEU A 64 -3.86 -7.51 1.28
CA LEU A 64 -4.93 -7.67 2.26
C LEU A 64 -5.57 -6.31 2.55
N ILE A 65 -6.77 -6.06 2.02
CA ILE A 65 -7.53 -4.81 2.24
C ILE A 65 -8.82 -5.00 3.03
N PHE A 66 -9.26 -6.24 3.21
CA PHE A 66 -10.49 -6.53 3.94
C PHE A 66 -10.21 -6.54 5.43
N GLY A 67 -11.15 -5.98 6.21
CA GLY A 67 -11.23 -6.04 7.65
C GLY A 67 -12.66 -6.33 8.08
#